data_AF-A0A0J1IM13-F1
#
_entry.id   AF-A0A0J1IM13-F1
#
_cell.length_a   1.000
_cell.length_b   1.000
_cell.length_c   1.000
_cell.angle_alpha   90.00
_cell.angle_beta   90.00
_cell.angle_gamma   90.00
#
_symmetry.space_group_name_H-M   'P 1'
#
loop_
_entity.id
_entity.type
_entity.pdbx_description
1 polymer ?
#
loop_
_entity_poly.entity_id
_entity_poly.type
_entity_poly.pdbx_seq_one_letter_code
_entity_poly.pdbx_strand_id
1 'polypeptide(L)'
;MVEVKFDKPLIAMFLSIIGAIPAGIFSEIMIYFRFTTISAPKATSMMFIREGSLALGVLSHIGYSAILGLFLYYTPKFVGIDHYLIKAVFISMFAEAILFIVFGTFMRNEYMIQNASGNYSQASAAAIAGLVRGYLIKRYLFGKPNS
;
A
#
# COMPACT_ATOMS: atom_id res chain seq x y z
N MET A 1 -3.13 -35.43 11.87
CA MET A 1 -3.44 -34.01 11.59
C MET A 1 -2.47 -33.55 10.51
N VAL A 2 -2.97 -33.13 9.35
CA VAL A 2 -2.11 -32.57 8.30
C VAL A 2 -1.61 -31.22 8.81
N GLU A 3 -0.31 -31.10 9.03
CA GLU A 3 0.32 -29.83 9.37
C GLU A 3 0.13 -28.89 8.17
N VAL A 4 -0.77 -27.91 8.31
CA VAL A 4 -0.99 -26.90 7.26
C VAL A 4 0.25 -26.04 7.20
N LYS A 5 1.16 -26.37 6.27
CA LYS A 5 2.35 -25.56 5.99
C LYS A 5 1.89 -24.28 5.30
N PHE A 6 1.65 -23.24 6.09
CA PHE A 6 1.16 -21.96 5.56
C PHE A 6 2.15 -21.38 4.53
N ASP A 7 1.62 -21.00 3.37
CA ASP A 7 2.38 -20.40 2.29
C ASP A 7 2.80 -18.97 2.67
N LYS A 8 4.09 -18.77 2.96
CA LYS A 8 4.65 -17.50 3.43
C LYS A 8 4.35 -16.31 2.48
N PRO A 9 4.49 -16.45 1.15
CA PRO A 9 3.96 -15.51 0.17
C PRO A 9 2.51 -15.09 0.39
N LEU A 10 1.58 -16.04 0.54
CA LEU A 10 0.16 -15.74 0.76
C LEU A 10 -0.06 -15.02 2.10
N ILE A 11 0.67 -15.41 3.15
CA ILE A 11 0.63 -14.68 4.43
C ILE A 11 1.13 -13.25 4.24
N ALA A 12 2.20 -13.02 3.47
CA ALA A 12 2.71 -11.67 3.22
C ALA A 12 1.69 -10.79 2.51
N MET A 13 0.98 -11.35 1.52
CA MET A 13 -0.12 -10.68 0.82
C MET A 13 -1.21 -10.28 1.82
N PHE A 14 -1.63 -11.21 2.69
CA PHE A 14 -2.65 -10.96 3.70
C PHE A 14 -2.24 -9.90 4.73
N LEU A 15 -1.02 -9.99 5.26
CA LEU A 15 -0.48 -9.00 6.19
C LEU A 15 -0.38 -7.60 5.55
N SER A 16 -0.09 -7.54 4.25
CA SER A 16 -0.05 -6.26 3.53
C SER A 16 -1.44 -5.65 3.34
N ILE A 17 -2.48 -6.47 3.08
CA ILE A 17 -3.88 -6.00 3.05
C ILE A 17 -4.26 -5.37 4.39
N ILE A 18 -3.96 -6.04 5.51
CA ILE A 18 -4.20 -5.50 6.85
C ILE A 18 -3.40 -4.22 7.07
N GLY A 19 -2.13 -4.22 6.67
CA GLY A 19 -1.23 -3.06 6.83
C GLY A 19 -1.64 -1.83 6.03
N ALA A 20 -2.54 -1.96 5.06
CA ALA A 20 -3.07 -0.83 4.29
C ALA A 20 -4.23 -0.10 5.00
N ILE A 21 -4.90 -0.74 5.98
CA ILE A 21 -6.04 -0.15 6.70
C ILE A 21 -5.70 1.21 7.34
N PRO A 22 -4.56 1.37 8.05
CA PRO A 22 -4.21 2.66 8.65
C PRO A 22 -4.02 3.79 7.63
N ALA A 23 -3.54 3.47 6.42
CA ALA A 23 -3.42 4.46 5.35
C ALA A 23 -4.79 4.89 4.80
N GLY A 24 -5.74 3.95 4.69
CA GLY A 24 -7.13 4.27 4.38
C GLY A 24 -7.73 5.26 5.39
N ILE A 25 -7.64 4.94 6.68
CA ILE A 25 -8.13 5.81 7.78
C ILE A 25 -7.46 7.18 7.72
N PHE A 26 -6.13 7.21 7.59
CA PHE A 26 -5.38 8.47 7.47
C PHE A 26 -5.85 9.31 6.28
N SER A 27 -6.07 8.69 5.12
CA SER A 27 -6.51 9.41 3.93
C SER A 27 -7.90 10.02 4.08
N GLU A 28 -8.83 9.35 4.76
CA GLU A 28 -10.16 9.90 5.07
C GLU A 28 -10.06 11.10 6.03
N ILE A 29 -9.16 11.05 7.02
CA ILE A 29 -8.87 12.19 7.89
C ILE A 29 -8.34 13.38 7.06
N MET A 30 -7.44 13.12 6.11
CA MET A 30 -6.88 14.18 5.25
C MET A 30 -7.92 14.79 4.30
N ILE A 31 -8.92 14.01 3.86
CA ILE A 31 -10.08 14.54 3.12
C ILE A 31 -10.91 15.45 4.03
N TYR A 32 -11.19 15.03 5.26
CA TYR A 32 -11.98 15.83 6.21
C TYR A 32 -11.36 17.22 6.42
N PHE A 33 -10.04 17.30 6.54
CA PHE A 33 -9.29 18.56 6.65
C PHE A 33 -8.99 19.25 5.31
N ARG A 34 -9.49 18.73 4.19
CA ARG A 34 -9.33 19.29 2.83
C ARG A 34 -7.88 19.34 2.33
N PHE A 35 -7.00 18.48 2.83
CA PHE A 35 -5.63 18.36 2.31
C PHE A 35 -5.57 17.58 0.99
N THR A 36 -6.48 16.63 0.80
CA THR A 36 -6.62 15.81 -0.43
C THR A 36 -8.09 15.70 -0.80
N THR A 37 -8.36 15.38 -2.07
CA THR A 37 -9.72 15.17 -2.59
C THR A 37 -10.07 13.69 -2.77
N ILE A 38 -9.07 12.81 -2.67
CA ILE A 38 -9.21 11.37 -2.90
C ILE A 38 -8.56 10.58 -1.77
N SER A 39 -9.18 9.47 -1.39
CA SER A 39 -8.63 8.54 -0.40
C SER A 39 -7.79 7.47 -1.08
N ALA A 40 -6.89 6.83 -0.33
CA ALA A 40 -6.01 5.80 -0.88
C ALA A 40 -6.80 4.63 -1.52
N PRO A 41 -7.90 4.13 -0.92
CA PRO A 41 -8.73 3.11 -1.58
C PRO A 41 -9.44 3.65 -2.83
N LYS A 42 -9.93 4.90 -2.82
CA LYS A 42 -10.58 5.49 -3.99
C LYS A 42 -9.59 5.63 -5.16
N ALA A 43 -8.34 6.02 -4.88
CA ALA A 43 -7.29 6.13 -5.88
C ALA A 43 -7.02 4.81 -6.63
N THR A 44 -7.08 3.66 -5.96
CA THR A 44 -6.89 2.36 -6.64
C THR A 44 -8.05 1.98 -7.56
N SER A 45 -9.28 2.42 -7.27
CA SER A 45 -10.40 2.20 -8.22
C SER A 45 -10.27 3.03 -9.49
N MET A 46 -9.51 4.13 -9.44
CA MET A 46 -9.32 5.04 -10.57
C MET A 46 -8.47 4.44 -11.69
N MET A 47 -7.90 3.25 -11.47
CA MET A 47 -7.30 2.41 -12.52
C MET A 47 -8.35 1.84 -13.49
N PHE A 48 -9.62 1.74 -13.06
CA PHE A 48 -10.70 1.11 -13.81
C PHE A 48 -11.79 2.09 -14.25
N ILE A 49 -12.14 3.05 -13.39
CA ILE A 49 -13.15 4.10 -13.67
C ILE A 49 -12.62 5.47 -13.24
N ARG A 50 -12.71 6.50 -14.09
CA ARG A 50 -11.93 7.73 -13.89
C ARG A 50 -12.27 8.46 -12.59
N GLU A 51 -13.55 8.57 -12.28
CA GLU A 51 -14.10 9.25 -11.10
C GLU A 51 -13.83 8.50 -9.78
N GLY A 52 -13.50 7.21 -9.86
CA GLY A 52 -13.31 6.32 -8.73
C GLY A 52 -14.61 5.99 -7.98
N SER A 53 -14.64 4.81 -7.37
CA SER A 53 -15.72 4.34 -6.50
C SER A 53 -15.13 3.77 -5.22
N LEU A 54 -15.73 4.08 -4.08
CA LEU A 54 -15.25 3.53 -2.81
C LEU A 54 -15.41 2.01 -2.75
N ALA A 55 -16.53 1.47 -3.26
CA ALA A 55 -16.78 0.03 -3.26
C ALA A 55 -15.76 -0.72 -4.13
N LEU A 56 -15.53 -0.24 -5.37
CA LEU A 56 -14.47 -0.78 -6.23
C LEU A 56 -13.08 -0.48 -5.66
N GLY A 57 -12.96 0.61 -4.91
CA GLY A 57 -11.75 1.05 -4.23
C GLY A 57 -11.29 0.01 -3.23
N VAL A 58 -12.17 -0.42 -2.33
CA VAL A 58 -11.85 -1.47 -1.35
C VAL A 58 -11.39 -2.76 -2.05
N LEU A 59 -12.12 -3.20 -3.09
CA LEU A 59 -11.77 -4.43 -3.83
C LEU A 59 -10.43 -4.32 -4.55
N SER A 60 -10.22 -3.23 -5.28
CA SER A 60 -8.95 -2.97 -5.99
C SER A 60 -7.78 -2.76 -5.04
N HIS A 61 -8.02 -2.14 -3.88
CA HIS A 61 -6.99 -1.89 -2.87
C HIS A 61 -6.52 -3.17 -2.20
N ILE A 62 -7.40 -4.18 -2.04
CA ILE A 62 -7.02 -5.53 -1.61
C ILE A 62 -6.01 -6.13 -2.60
N GLY A 63 -6.32 -6.11 -3.89
CA GLY A 63 -5.43 -6.64 -4.93
C GLY A 63 -4.09 -5.90 -5.00
N TYR A 64 -4.14 -4.57 -5.02
CA TYR A 64 -2.96 -3.71 -4.98
C TYR A 64 -2.08 -3.98 -3.76
N SER A 65 -2.69 -4.06 -2.57
CA SER A 65 -1.97 -4.32 -1.32
C SER A 65 -1.39 -5.73 -1.28
N ALA A 66 -2.09 -6.72 -1.80
CA ALA A 66 -1.60 -8.09 -1.91
C ALA A 66 -0.34 -8.16 -2.77
N ILE A 67 -0.37 -7.58 -3.98
CA ILE A 67 0.78 -7.51 -4.88
C ILE A 67 1.96 -6.82 -4.18
N LEU A 68 1.71 -5.70 -3.52
CA LEU A 68 2.76 -4.96 -2.82
C LEU A 68 3.35 -5.75 -1.64
N GLY A 69 2.53 -6.55 -0.96
CA GLY A 69 2.98 -7.50 0.07
C GLY A 69 3.91 -8.57 -0.49
N LEU A 70 3.62 -9.08 -1.68
CA LEU A 70 4.47 -10.03 -2.37
C LEU A 70 5.82 -9.42 -2.75
N PHE A 71 5.82 -8.19 -3.29
CA PHE A 71 7.06 -7.45 -3.57
C PHE A 71 7.90 -7.28 -2.31
N LEU A 72 7.30 -6.78 -1.23
CA LEU A 72 7.99 -6.58 0.04
C LEU A 72 8.55 -7.88 0.63
N TYR A 73 7.83 -8.99 0.51
CA TYR A 73 8.31 -10.30 0.95
C TYR A 73 9.58 -10.74 0.22
N TYR A 74 9.68 -10.46 -1.08
CA TYR A 74 10.85 -10.84 -1.87
C TYR A 74 11.98 -9.82 -1.87
N THR A 75 11.71 -8.55 -1.53
CA THR A 75 12.72 -7.48 -1.42
C THR A 75 14.01 -7.89 -0.68
N PRO A 76 13.97 -8.56 0.49
CA PRO A 76 15.19 -8.94 1.20
C PRO A 76 16.12 -9.87 0.43
N LYS A 77 15.60 -10.62 -0.56
CA LYS A 77 16.43 -11.48 -1.42
C LYS A 77 17.35 -10.68 -2.35
N PHE A 78 16.97 -9.45 -2.68
CA PHE A 78 17.69 -8.60 -3.63
C PHE A 78 18.54 -7.54 -2.93
N VAL A 79 18.03 -6.96 -1.85
CA VAL A 79 18.66 -5.79 -1.19
C VAL A 79 18.98 -6.01 0.29
N GLY A 80 18.84 -7.24 0.80
CA GLY A 80 19.09 -7.55 2.21
C GLY A 80 17.98 -7.12 3.18
N ILE A 81 18.00 -7.70 4.38
CA ILE A 81 17.00 -7.50 5.44
C ILE A 81 17.29 -6.30 6.36
N ASP A 82 18.51 -5.75 6.29
CA ASP A 82 18.89 -4.53 6.98
C ASP A 82 17.92 -3.39 6.59
N HIS A 83 17.59 -2.52 7.54
CA HIS A 83 16.71 -1.37 7.32
C HIS A 83 15.36 -1.69 6.63
N TYR A 84 14.86 -2.93 6.75
CA TYR A 84 13.68 -3.40 6.01
C TYR A 84 12.45 -2.50 6.14
N LEU A 85 12.21 -1.93 7.32
CA LEU A 85 11.08 -1.01 7.53
C LEU A 85 11.21 0.26 6.68
N ILE A 86 12.40 0.83 6.61
CA ILE A 86 12.69 2.02 5.80
C ILE A 86 12.52 1.66 4.32
N LYS A 87 13.06 0.51 3.88
CA LYS A 87 12.88 0.00 2.52
C LYS A 87 11.40 -0.18 2.19
N ALA A 88 10.61 -0.73 3.11
CA ALA A 88 9.18 -0.91 2.93
C ALA A 88 8.42 0.42 2.77
N VAL A 89 8.77 1.45 3.55
CA VAL A 89 8.23 2.81 3.40
C VAL A 89 8.52 3.37 2.00
N PHE A 90 9.76 3.32 1.53
CA PHE A 90 10.12 3.85 0.21
C PHE A 90 9.46 3.08 -0.94
N ILE A 91 9.45 1.75 -0.88
CA ILE A 91 8.77 0.92 -1.89
C ILE A 91 7.28 1.26 -1.97
N SER A 92 6.68 1.52 -0.82
CA SER A 92 5.27 1.89 -0.72
C SER A 92 4.96 3.24 -1.35
N MET A 93 5.75 4.25 -1.01
CA MET A 93 5.62 5.58 -1.60
C MET A 93 5.89 5.55 -3.11
N PHE A 94 6.84 4.73 -3.54
CA PHE A 94 7.15 4.54 -4.95
C PHE A 94 6.01 3.87 -5.71
N ALA A 95 5.39 2.83 -5.15
CA ALA A 95 4.21 2.19 -5.74
C ALA A 95 3.04 3.19 -5.89
N GLU A 96 2.83 4.03 -4.88
CA GLU A 96 1.80 5.08 -4.93
C GLU A 96 2.13 6.14 -6.00
N ALA A 97 3.38 6.57 -6.08
CA ALA A 97 3.82 7.50 -7.12
C ALA A 97 3.60 6.92 -8.53
N ILE A 98 3.92 5.63 -8.74
CA ILE A 98 3.65 4.95 -10.01
C ILE A 98 2.16 4.97 -10.31
N LEU A 99 1.29 4.64 -9.35
CA LEU A 99 -0.16 4.65 -9.54
C LEU A 99 -0.63 6.03 -10.05
N PHE A 100 -0.20 7.10 -9.41
CA PHE A 100 -0.58 8.47 -9.78
C PHE A 100 0.03 8.94 -11.10
N ILE A 101 1.28 8.57 -11.39
CA ILE A 101 1.93 8.93 -12.66
C ILE A 101 1.25 8.20 -13.82
N VAL A 102 1.05 6.89 -13.70
CA VAL A 102 0.47 6.07 -14.77
C VAL A 102 -0.99 6.45 -14.99
N PHE A 103 -1.81 6.40 -13.94
CA PHE A 103 -3.26 6.57 -14.10
C PHE A 103 -3.71 8.03 -14.04
N GLY A 104 -2.97 8.91 -13.34
CA GLY A 104 -3.25 10.35 -13.35
C GLY A 104 -2.65 11.04 -14.57
N THR A 105 -1.34 10.91 -14.79
CA THR A 105 -0.63 11.69 -15.82
C THR A 105 -0.74 11.04 -17.20
N PHE A 106 -0.32 9.78 -17.35
CA PHE A 106 -0.30 9.14 -18.68
C PHE A 106 -1.69 8.83 -19.22
N MET A 107 -2.60 8.38 -18.36
CA MET A 107 -4.01 8.15 -18.73
C MET A 107 -4.87 9.42 -18.68
N ARG A 108 -4.26 10.57 -18.36
CA ARG A 108 -4.91 11.89 -18.26
C ARG A 108 -6.16 11.86 -17.36
N ASN A 109 -6.09 11.19 -16.21
CA ASN A 109 -7.17 11.21 -15.23
C ASN A 109 -7.04 12.42 -14.30
N GLU A 110 -7.79 13.47 -14.60
CA GLU A 110 -7.80 14.73 -13.83
C GLU A 110 -8.21 14.53 -12.37
N TYR A 111 -9.04 13.54 -12.06
CA TYR A 111 -9.44 13.24 -10.67
C TYR A 111 -8.29 12.74 -9.79
N MET A 112 -7.20 12.24 -10.39
CA MET A 112 -5.99 11.83 -9.68
C MET A 112 -4.94 12.93 -9.60
N ILE A 113 -5.11 14.04 -10.32
CA ILE A 113 -4.17 15.16 -10.25
C ILE A 113 -4.43 15.90 -8.94
N GLN A 114 -3.45 15.88 -8.03
CA GLN A 114 -3.53 16.54 -6.74
C GLN A 114 -2.61 17.77 -6.69
N ASN A 115 -2.99 18.73 -5.85
CA ASN A 115 -2.13 19.85 -5.48
C ASN A 115 -0.97 19.36 -4.57
N ALA A 116 -0.09 20.28 -4.17
CA ALA A 116 1.05 19.95 -3.31
C ALA A 116 0.61 19.25 -2.02
N SER A 117 -0.40 19.78 -1.31
CA SER A 117 -0.90 19.18 -0.07
C SER A 117 -1.43 17.77 -0.29
N GLY A 118 -2.19 17.54 -1.36
CA GLY A 118 -2.76 16.24 -1.67
C GLY A 118 -1.68 15.21 -2.00
N ASN A 119 -0.64 15.60 -2.74
CA ASN A 119 0.51 14.74 -3.00
C ASN A 119 1.25 14.37 -1.70
N TYR A 120 1.43 15.32 -0.78
CA TYR A 120 2.00 15.02 0.54
C TYR A 120 1.09 14.09 1.36
N SER A 121 -0.23 14.26 1.29
CA SER A 121 -1.18 13.35 1.95
C SER A 121 -1.10 11.93 1.40
N GLN A 122 -1.04 11.74 0.08
CA GLN A 122 -0.92 10.39 -0.51
C GLN A 122 0.42 9.75 -0.17
N ALA A 123 1.52 10.51 -0.28
CA ALA A 123 2.84 10.03 0.09
C ALA A 123 2.91 9.62 1.57
N SER A 124 2.28 10.40 2.45
CA SER A 124 2.22 10.10 3.90
C SER A 124 1.36 8.86 4.18
N ALA A 125 0.21 8.72 3.51
CA ALA A 125 -0.63 7.54 3.60
C ALA A 125 0.14 6.28 3.16
N ALA A 126 0.84 6.36 2.01
CA ALA A 126 1.67 5.27 1.49
C ALA A 126 2.83 4.93 2.44
N ALA A 127 3.46 5.94 3.05
CA ALA A 127 4.50 5.74 4.05
C ALA A 127 3.97 5.03 5.31
N ILE A 128 2.80 5.44 5.82
CA ILE A 128 2.12 4.78 6.94
C ILE A 128 1.82 3.31 6.59
N ALA A 129 1.20 3.05 5.43
CA ALA A 129 0.96 1.68 4.96
C ALA A 129 2.27 0.89 4.90
N GLY A 130 3.33 1.49 4.33
CA GLY A 130 4.66 0.91 4.21
C GLY A 130 5.29 0.51 5.53
N LEU A 131 5.19 1.39 6.51
CA LEU A 131 5.69 1.11 7.86
C LEU A 131 4.93 -0.05 8.50
N VAL A 132 3.59 -0.02 8.46
CA VAL A 132 2.74 -1.03 9.10
C VAL A 132 2.91 -2.38 8.42
N ARG A 133 2.83 -2.46 7.08
CA ARG A 133 3.02 -3.73 6.36
C ARG A 133 4.43 -4.26 6.49
N GLY A 134 5.44 -3.38 6.44
CA GLY A 134 6.83 -3.74 6.68
C GLY A 134 7.02 -4.32 8.08
N TYR A 135 6.41 -3.70 9.09
CA TYR A 135 6.43 -4.20 10.46
C TYR A 135 5.79 -5.58 10.58
N LEU A 136 4.58 -5.75 10.06
CA LEU A 136 3.85 -7.02 10.11
C LEU A 136 4.63 -8.14 9.40
N ILE A 137 5.05 -7.92 8.16
CA ILE A 137 5.82 -8.92 7.39
C ILE A 137 7.12 -9.27 8.12
N LYS A 138 7.88 -8.27 8.60
CA LYS A 138 9.11 -8.51 9.35
C LYS A 138 8.86 -9.31 10.63
N ARG A 139 7.83 -8.95 11.38
CA ARG A 139 7.52 -9.57 12.69
C ARG A 139 7.06 -11.01 12.56
N TYR A 140 6.23 -11.32 11.56
CA TYR A 140 5.55 -12.61 11.45
C TYR A 140 6.19 -13.57 10.44
N LEU A 141 6.96 -13.08 9.45
CA LEU A 141 7.57 -13.93 8.42
C LEU A 141 9.10 -13.98 8.48
N PHE A 142 9.73 -12.92 8.98
CA PHE A 142 11.19 -12.83 9.12
C PHE A 142 11.67 -12.85 10.58
N GLY A 143 10.76 -12.74 11.55
CA GLY A 143 11.04 -12.96 12.96
C GLY A 143 11.45 -14.41 13.21
N LYS A 144 12.42 -14.63 14.11
CA LYS A 144 13.02 -15.95 14.34
C LYS A 144 11.97 -17.05 14.60
N PRO A 145 12.15 -18.25 14.04
CA PRO A 145 11.53 -19.44 14.59
C PRO A 145 12.22 -19.75 15.93
N ASN A 146 11.48 -19.63 17.03
CA ASN A 146 11.89 -19.96 18.40
C ASN A 146 13.04 -19.10 18.98
N SER A 147 12.70 -18.21 19.92
CA SER A 147 13.57 -17.90 21.06
C SER A 147 13.59 -19.08 22.01
#